data_AF-B3QLR7-F1
#
_entry.id   AF-B3QLR7-F1
#
_cell.length_a   1.000
_cell.length_b   1.000
_cell.length_c   1.000
_cell.angle_alpha   90.00
_cell.angle_beta   90.00
_cell.angle_gamma   90.00
#
_symmetry.space_group_name_H-M   'P 1'
#
loop_
_entity.id
_entity.type
_entity.pdbx_description
1 polymer ?
#
loop_
_entity_poly.entity_id
_entity_poly.type
_entity_poly.pdbx_seq_one_letter_code
_entity_poly.pdbx_strand_id
1 'polypeptide(L)'
;MSSRLHPDIERAYRVLETGEPVSLELASALGRLPESEVLDLVSLANKVKNLYAPGEGGGVHACSIMNAKSGVCGENCRFCAQSKHNSAEVDVYGLVDEAKVLDQARALHEQGVGHFGIVTSGYGYRKVTPEFERILGMIDLLHRELPDLKVCASLGMLGDEPAAELARHGIAHYNINIQVDPGRYGELIADTHSVDERIDTIRRLRAHGIAVCCGGIIGTGETMQERIGMIFALQKLDVTVIPLNVLVPIDGTPLEGAAPVSVPEIAKTFAICRLAHPSKIIKFAAGRETVMKDFQGLLMLAGANGFLTGGYLTTRGRDMEADRQLAGQIARFS
;
A
#
# COMPACT_ATOMS: atom_id res chain seq x y z
N MET A 1 23.97 -24.08 -12.26
CA MET A 1 22.97 -23.90 -11.19
C MET A 1 22.64 -25.27 -10.64
N SER A 2 22.54 -25.40 -9.31
CA SER A 2 22.03 -26.62 -8.69
C SER A 2 20.65 -26.93 -9.26
N SER A 3 20.34 -28.18 -9.61
CA SER A 3 18.98 -28.58 -10.02
C SER A 3 18.02 -28.70 -8.83
N ARG A 4 18.48 -28.39 -7.62
CA ARG A 4 17.73 -28.46 -6.37
C ARG A 4 17.46 -27.06 -5.84
N LEU A 5 16.31 -26.91 -5.20
CA LEU A 5 15.92 -25.70 -4.48
C LEU A 5 17.01 -25.27 -3.49
N HIS A 6 17.19 -23.96 -3.31
CA HIS A 6 18.06 -23.45 -2.28
C HIS A 6 17.58 -23.90 -0.87
N PRO A 7 18.47 -24.30 0.06
CA PRO A 7 18.07 -24.79 1.37
C PRO A 7 17.18 -23.84 2.18
N ASP A 8 17.40 -22.52 2.08
CA ASP A 8 16.53 -21.54 2.74
C ASP A 8 15.13 -21.47 2.11
N ILE A 9 14.99 -21.73 0.81
CA ILE A 9 13.67 -21.86 0.17
C ILE A 9 13.00 -23.14 0.68
N GLU A 10 13.72 -24.26 0.76
CA GLU A 10 13.20 -25.51 1.34
C GLU A 10 12.71 -25.30 2.78
N ARG A 11 13.46 -24.57 3.61
CA ARG A 11 13.02 -24.21 4.97
C ARG A 11 11.75 -23.36 4.96
N ALA A 12 11.59 -22.47 3.99
CA ALA A 12 10.43 -21.60 3.86
C ALA A 12 9.16 -22.34 3.39
N TYR A 13 9.27 -23.55 2.83
CA TYR A 13 8.11 -24.38 2.50
C TYR A 13 7.24 -24.70 3.72
N ARG A 14 7.79 -24.65 4.94
CA ARG A 14 7.00 -24.74 6.18
C ARG A 14 5.82 -23.75 6.20
N VAL A 15 5.96 -22.54 5.65
CA VAL A 15 4.86 -21.57 5.57
C VAL A 15 3.70 -22.13 4.75
N LEU A 16 3.99 -22.83 3.65
CA LEU A 16 2.98 -23.46 2.82
C LEU A 16 2.25 -24.58 3.60
N GLU A 17 2.97 -25.31 4.42
CA GLU A 17 2.45 -26.45 5.20
C GLU A 17 1.64 -26.01 6.43
N THR A 18 2.02 -24.91 7.10
CA THR A 18 1.45 -24.54 8.40
C THR A 18 0.71 -23.20 8.42
N GLY A 19 0.94 -22.33 7.43
CA GLY A 19 0.46 -20.95 7.45
C GLY A 19 1.18 -20.06 8.47
N GLU A 20 2.17 -20.59 9.19
CA GLU A 20 2.97 -19.82 10.14
C GLU A 20 3.97 -18.93 9.38
N PRO A 21 4.07 -17.62 9.72
CA PRO A 21 5.04 -16.72 9.11
C PRO A 21 6.49 -17.19 9.24
N VAL A 22 7.32 -16.85 8.24
CA VAL A 22 8.78 -17.01 8.37
C VAL A 22 9.33 -16.19 9.54
N SER A 23 10.40 -16.69 10.18
CA SER A 23 11.14 -15.90 11.16
C SER A 23 11.93 -14.77 10.47
N LEU A 24 12.29 -13.74 11.24
CA LEU A 24 13.16 -12.67 10.78
C LEU A 24 14.50 -13.19 10.25
N GLU A 25 15.10 -14.17 10.93
CA GLU A 25 16.35 -14.81 10.52
C GLU A 25 16.23 -15.45 9.13
N LEU A 26 15.16 -16.23 8.90
CA LEU A 26 14.95 -16.89 7.61
C LEU A 26 14.61 -15.86 6.53
N ALA A 27 13.78 -14.85 6.82
CA ALA A 27 13.50 -13.76 5.88
C ALA A 27 14.80 -13.04 5.45
N SER A 28 15.70 -12.76 6.39
CA SER A 28 17.02 -12.20 6.10
C SER A 28 17.89 -13.11 5.25
N ALA A 29 17.84 -14.43 5.46
CA ALA A 29 18.53 -15.40 4.60
C ALA A 29 17.96 -15.41 3.18
N LEU A 30 16.63 -15.42 3.04
CA LEU A 30 15.93 -15.30 1.76
C LEU A 30 16.28 -14.00 1.02
N GLY A 31 16.43 -12.89 1.75
CA GLY A 31 16.85 -11.59 1.18
C GLY A 31 18.22 -11.63 0.50
N ARG A 32 19.14 -12.48 1.00
CA ARG A 32 20.50 -12.64 0.48
C ARG A 32 20.61 -13.61 -0.70
N LEU A 33 19.52 -14.26 -1.09
CA LEU A 33 19.54 -15.19 -2.22
C LEU A 33 19.97 -14.48 -3.51
N PRO A 34 20.78 -15.14 -4.35
CA PRO A 34 21.12 -14.60 -5.66
C PRO A 34 19.86 -14.51 -6.53
N GLU A 35 19.88 -13.60 -7.50
CA GLU A 35 18.72 -13.33 -8.37
C GLU A 35 18.23 -14.58 -9.12
N SER A 36 19.11 -15.56 -9.36
CA SER A 36 18.77 -16.83 -10.01
C SER A 36 17.76 -17.68 -9.23
N GLU A 37 17.61 -17.47 -7.92
CA GLU A 37 16.71 -18.25 -7.04
C GLU A 37 15.34 -17.56 -6.87
N VAL A 38 15.16 -16.33 -7.38
CA VAL A 38 13.97 -15.51 -7.11
C VAL A 38 12.70 -16.18 -7.64
N LEU A 39 12.76 -16.89 -8.77
CA LEU A 39 11.58 -17.54 -9.34
C LEU A 39 11.08 -18.72 -8.50
N ASP A 40 11.97 -19.45 -7.83
CA ASP A 40 11.58 -20.50 -6.89
C ASP A 40 10.90 -19.90 -5.66
N LEU A 41 11.40 -18.77 -5.18
CA LEU A 41 10.79 -18.02 -4.08
C LEU A 41 9.42 -17.45 -4.47
N VAL A 42 9.29 -16.91 -5.68
CA VAL A 42 8.01 -16.42 -6.25
C VAL A 42 7.01 -17.57 -6.36
N SER A 43 7.44 -18.74 -6.86
CA SER A 43 6.60 -19.93 -6.95
C SER A 43 6.05 -20.33 -5.58
N LEU A 44 6.90 -20.36 -4.54
CA LEU A 44 6.47 -20.63 -3.17
C LEU A 44 5.49 -19.57 -2.65
N ALA A 45 5.81 -18.28 -2.81
CA ALA A 45 4.94 -17.20 -2.37
C ALA A 45 3.57 -17.22 -3.07
N ASN A 46 3.50 -17.58 -4.36
CA ASN A 46 2.24 -17.76 -5.07
C ASN A 46 1.39 -18.86 -4.44
N LYS A 47 1.98 -20.02 -4.15
CA LYS A 47 1.28 -21.14 -3.51
C LYS A 47 0.75 -20.75 -2.13
N VAL A 48 1.56 -20.06 -1.33
CA VAL A 48 1.15 -19.56 0.00
C VAL A 48 -0.01 -18.56 -0.14
N LYS A 49 0.07 -17.62 -1.08
CA LYS A 49 -1.02 -16.68 -1.37
C LYS A 49 -2.31 -17.41 -1.73
N ASN A 50 -2.27 -18.36 -2.66
CA ASN A 50 -3.47 -19.08 -3.11
C ASN A 50 -4.12 -19.86 -1.97
N LEU A 51 -3.32 -20.45 -1.07
CA LEU A 51 -3.81 -21.26 0.03
C LEU A 51 -4.35 -20.41 1.20
N TYR A 52 -3.62 -19.37 1.61
CA TYR A 52 -3.90 -18.64 2.85
C TYR A 52 -4.53 -17.27 2.63
N ALA A 53 -4.55 -16.75 1.40
CA ALA A 53 -5.11 -15.44 1.06
C ALA A 53 -5.78 -15.43 -0.34
N PRO A 54 -6.75 -16.33 -0.61
CA PRO A 54 -7.34 -16.52 -1.95
C PRO A 54 -8.11 -15.29 -2.48
N GLY A 55 -8.39 -14.30 -1.64
CA GLY A 55 -9.20 -13.14 -1.97
C GLY A 55 -10.69 -13.42 -1.86
N GLU A 56 -11.51 -12.38 -1.74
CA GLU A 56 -12.97 -12.51 -1.72
C GLU A 56 -13.44 -13.10 -3.06
N GLY A 57 -14.17 -14.21 -3.00
CA GLY A 57 -14.61 -14.94 -4.21
C GLY A 57 -13.47 -15.46 -5.09
N GLY A 58 -12.24 -15.59 -4.57
CA GLY A 58 -11.06 -15.94 -5.37
C GLY A 58 -10.49 -14.79 -6.21
N GLY A 59 -11.00 -13.57 -6.02
CA GLY A 59 -10.65 -12.39 -6.81
C GLY A 59 -9.49 -11.57 -6.22
N VAL A 60 -8.93 -10.70 -7.05
CA VAL A 60 -7.93 -9.71 -6.63
C VAL A 60 -8.61 -8.57 -5.88
N HIS A 61 -8.06 -8.15 -4.74
CA HIS A 61 -8.52 -6.97 -4.01
C HIS A 61 -8.17 -5.69 -4.78
N ALA A 62 -9.11 -5.16 -5.56
CA ALA A 62 -8.98 -3.90 -6.26
C ALA A 62 -9.55 -2.74 -5.42
N CYS A 63 -8.79 -1.67 -5.30
CA CYS A 63 -9.25 -0.41 -4.71
C CYS A 63 -8.90 0.77 -5.61
N SER A 64 -9.62 1.87 -5.48
CA SER A 64 -9.32 3.15 -6.11
C SER A 64 -9.32 4.26 -5.09
N ILE A 65 -8.75 5.41 -5.45
CA ILE A 65 -8.68 6.59 -4.59
C ILE A 65 -9.08 7.85 -5.34
N MET A 66 -9.48 8.86 -4.59
CA MET A 66 -9.56 10.24 -5.04
C MET A 66 -8.56 11.09 -4.27
N ASN A 67 -7.81 11.93 -4.99
CA ASN A 67 -7.08 13.05 -4.40
C ASN A 67 -8.09 14.17 -4.08
N ALA A 68 -8.67 14.13 -2.88
CA ALA A 68 -9.74 15.04 -2.48
C ALA A 68 -9.22 16.42 -2.05
N LYS A 69 -7.93 16.55 -1.75
CA LYS A 69 -7.23 17.81 -1.46
C LYS A 69 -5.79 17.66 -1.87
N SER A 70 -5.27 18.60 -2.68
CA SER A 70 -3.99 18.43 -3.35
C SER A 70 -3.02 19.58 -3.15
N GLY A 71 -1.74 19.22 -3.00
CA GLY A 71 -0.64 20.16 -2.93
C GLY A 71 -0.52 20.88 -1.57
N VAL A 72 0.44 21.81 -1.51
CA VAL A 72 0.74 22.68 -0.34
C VAL A 72 0.84 21.93 1.00
N CYS A 73 1.25 20.67 0.97
CA CYS A 73 1.42 19.86 2.17
C CYS A 73 2.55 20.43 3.03
N GLY A 74 2.32 20.55 4.34
CA GLY A 74 3.29 21.06 5.30
C GLY A 74 4.52 20.17 5.50
N GLU A 75 4.43 18.91 5.08
CA GLU A 75 5.41 17.86 5.37
C GLU A 75 6.45 17.72 4.26
N ASN A 76 7.68 17.38 4.62
CA ASN A 76 8.82 17.31 3.70
C ASN A 76 9.17 15.87 3.24
N CYS A 77 8.15 15.04 3.00
CA CYS A 77 8.36 13.69 2.47
C CYS A 77 9.19 13.75 1.17
N ARG A 78 10.38 13.16 1.18
CA ARG A 78 11.40 13.23 0.11
C ARG A 78 10.94 12.66 -1.24
N PHE A 79 9.96 11.75 -1.23
CA PHE A 79 9.39 11.15 -2.44
C PHE A 79 8.14 11.88 -2.97
N CYS A 80 7.56 12.82 -2.20
CA CYS A 80 6.18 13.26 -2.43
C CYS A 80 6.13 14.56 -3.24
N ALA A 81 5.49 14.53 -4.39
CA ALA A 81 5.27 15.70 -5.24
C ALA A 81 4.35 16.78 -4.62
N GLN A 82 3.55 16.43 -3.61
CA GLN A 82 2.62 17.38 -2.98
C GLN A 82 3.23 18.16 -1.80
N SER A 83 4.45 17.82 -1.39
CA SER A 83 5.20 18.54 -0.36
C SER A 83 5.49 19.96 -0.82
N LYS A 84 5.16 20.97 0.00
CA LYS A 84 5.51 22.38 -0.28
C LYS A 84 7.02 22.65 -0.19
N HIS A 85 7.80 21.69 0.33
CA HIS A 85 9.26 21.76 0.40
C HIS A 85 9.94 21.25 -0.88
N ASN A 86 9.17 20.64 -1.78
CA ASN A 86 9.63 20.14 -3.07
C ASN A 86 9.15 21.10 -4.19
N SER A 87 9.75 21.00 -5.39
CA SER A 87 9.44 21.86 -6.53
C SER A 87 8.70 21.15 -7.66
N ALA A 88 8.11 19.97 -7.36
CA ALA A 88 7.35 19.21 -8.33
C ALA A 88 6.10 19.96 -8.79
N GLU A 89 5.80 19.92 -10.08
CA GLU A 89 4.59 20.52 -10.63
C GLU A 89 3.39 19.61 -10.37
N VAL A 90 2.44 20.11 -9.57
CA VAL A 90 1.19 19.41 -9.24
C VAL A 90 0.01 20.39 -9.22
N ASP A 91 -1.18 19.90 -9.54
CA ASP A 91 -2.41 20.67 -9.35
C ASP A 91 -2.63 20.94 -7.85
N VAL A 92 -2.84 22.21 -7.50
CA VAL A 92 -3.09 22.66 -6.12
C VAL A 92 -4.55 23.08 -5.98
N TYR A 93 -5.26 22.46 -5.05
CA TYR A 93 -6.65 22.79 -4.75
C TYR A 93 -7.02 22.38 -3.32
N GLY A 94 -7.97 23.12 -2.74
CA GLY A 94 -8.54 22.79 -1.43
C GLY A 94 -9.40 21.52 -1.46
N LEU A 95 -10.03 21.20 -0.33
CA LEU A 95 -10.93 20.06 -0.26
C LEU A 95 -12.06 20.21 -1.30
N VAL A 96 -12.19 19.20 -2.17
CA VAL A 96 -13.23 19.16 -3.22
C VAL A 96 -14.63 19.02 -2.61
N ASP A 97 -15.65 19.34 -3.40
CA ASP A 97 -17.04 19.24 -2.94
C ASP A 97 -17.56 17.80 -2.95
N GLU A 98 -18.55 17.55 -2.10
CA GLU A 98 -19.15 16.24 -1.84
C GLU A 98 -19.73 15.61 -3.12
N ALA A 99 -20.30 16.44 -4.01
CA ALA A 99 -20.82 16.00 -5.31
C ALA A 99 -19.73 15.39 -6.19
N LYS A 100 -18.55 16.02 -6.25
CA LYS A 100 -17.42 15.51 -7.04
C LYS A 100 -16.92 14.17 -6.51
N VAL A 101 -16.88 14.02 -5.17
CA VAL A 101 -16.53 12.76 -4.51
C VAL A 101 -17.51 11.65 -4.91
N LEU A 102 -18.82 11.94 -4.84
CA LEU A 102 -19.86 10.98 -5.21
C LEU A 102 -19.79 10.57 -6.68
N ASP A 103 -19.62 11.53 -7.60
CA ASP A 103 -19.57 11.26 -9.03
C ASP A 103 -18.40 10.32 -9.39
N GLN A 104 -17.20 10.60 -8.85
CA GLN A 104 -16.05 9.73 -9.09
C GLN A 104 -16.22 8.36 -8.42
N ALA A 105 -16.70 8.31 -7.18
CA ALA A 105 -16.94 7.05 -6.48
C ALA A 105 -17.95 6.17 -7.22
N ARG A 106 -19.05 6.77 -7.72
CA ARG A 106 -20.07 6.07 -8.51
C ARG A 106 -19.49 5.51 -9.80
N ALA A 107 -18.76 6.32 -10.56
CA ALA A 107 -18.14 5.89 -11.81
C ALA A 107 -17.15 4.72 -11.63
N LEU A 108 -16.40 4.71 -10.53
CA LEU A 108 -15.48 3.61 -10.19
C LEU A 108 -16.23 2.37 -9.69
N HIS A 109 -17.27 2.56 -8.89
CA HIS A 109 -18.08 1.47 -8.36
C HIS A 109 -18.83 0.73 -9.48
N GLU A 110 -19.40 1.45 -10.44
CA GLU A 110 -20.03 0.89 -11.65
C GLU A 110 -19.06 0.06 -12.50
N GLN A 111 -17.75 0.33 -12.39
CA GLN A 111 -16.69 -0.45 -13.04
C GLN A 111 -16.21 -1.64 -12.19
N GLY A 112 -16.86 -1.92 -11.06
CA GLY A 112 -16.59 -3.08 -10.20
C GLY A 112 -15.57 -2.84 -9.09
N VAL A 113 -15.23 -1.58 -8.78
CA VAL A 113 -14.36 -1.29 -7.63
C VAL A 113 -15.17 -1.39 -6.34
N GLY A 114 -14.73 -2.29 -5.44
CA GLY A 114 -15.37 -2.50 -4.14
C GLY A 114 -14.87 -1.55 -3.04
N HIS A 115 -13.71 -0.91 -3.22
CA HIS A 115 -13.09 -0.06 -2.21
C HIS A 115 -12.69 1.31 -2.79
N PHE A 116 -13.16 2.39 -2.18
CA PHE A 116 -12.87 3.77 -2.61
C PHE A 116 -12.28 4.60 -1.47
N GLY A 117 -11.08 5.13 -1.67
CA GLY A 117 -10.37 5.92 -0.66
C GLY A 117 -10.44 7.43 -0.89
N ILE A 118 -10.89 8.18 0.10
CA ILE A 118 -10.75 9.65 0.15
C ILE A 118 -9.35 9.98 0.68
N VAL A 119 -8.55 10.70 -0.10
CA VAL A 119 -7.16 11.02 0.24
C VAL A 119 -6.95 12.52 0.26
N THR A 120 -6.30 13.05 1.29
CA THR A 120 -5.99 14.48 1.41
C THR A 120 -4.50 14.71 1.60
N SER A 121 -3.98 15.80 1.04
CA SER A 121 -2.67 16.34 1.40
C SER A 121 -2.68 16.97 2.81
N GLY A 122 -1.53 16.97 3.47
CA GLY A 122 -1.32 17.60 4.77
C GLY A 122 -0.82 16.66 5.87
N TYR A 123 -0.56 17.23 7.05
CA TYR A 123 -0.14 16.52 8.25
C TYR A 123 -1.22 15.56 8.75
N GLY A 124 -2.47 16.02 8.79
CA GLY A 124 -3.66 15.29 9.22
C GLY A 124 -4.50 16.04 10.25
N TYR A 125 -5.33 15.31 10.99
CA TYR A 125 -6.37 15.87 11.85
C TYR A 125 -6.19 15.42 13.30
N ARG A 126 -5.65 16.30 14.15
CA ARG A 126 -5.44 16.04 15.58
C ARG A 126 -6.69 16.24 16.44
N LYS A 127 -7.67 16.96 15.92
CA LYS A 127 -9.00 17.23 16.50
C LYS A 127 -10.00 17.30 15.36
N VAL A 128 -11.29 17.22 15.68
CA VAL A 128 -12.35 17.48 14.70
C VAL A 128 -12.31 18.97 14.33
N THR A 129 -12.17 19.25 13.03
CA THR A 129 -12.19 20.60 12.45
C THR A 129 -13.34 20.71 11.46
N PRO A 130 -13.76 21.92 11.05
CA PRO A 130 -14.79 22.06 10.02
C PRO A 130 -14.46 21.36 8.71
N GLU A 131 -13.17 21.31 8.31
CA GLU A 131 -12.75 20.54 7.13
C GLU A 131 -12.92 19.03 7.36
N PHE A 132 -12.61 18.53 8.56
CA PHE A 132 -12.81 17.12 8.91
C PHE A 132 -14.29 16.75 8.94
N GLU A 133 -15.17 17.61 9.48
CA GLU A 133 -16.62 17.41 9.45
C GLU A 133 -17.15 17.28 8.02
N ARG A 134 -16.61 18.06 7.07
CA ARG A 134 -16.94 17.89 5.64
C ARG A 134 -16.54 16.51 5.12
N ILE A 135 -15.36 16.01 5.50
CA ILE A 135 -14.90 14.66 5.12
C ILE A 135 -15.82 13.59 5.71
N LEU A 136 -16.27 13.74 6.96
CA LEU A 136 -17.27 12.85 7.56
C LEU A 136 -18.58 12.88 6.77
N GLY A 137 -19.04 14.07 6.37
CA GLY A 137 -20.21 14.22 5.50
C GLY A 137 -20.06 13.55 4.12
N MET A 138 -18.85 13.55 3.55
CA MET A 138 -18.55 12.80 2.32
C MET A 138 -18.68 11.29 2.53
N ILE A 139 -18.19 10.78 3.66
CA ILE A 139 -18.30 9.35 4.01
C ILE A 139 -19.78 8.95 4.15
N ASP A 140 -20.58 9.75 4.86
CA ASP A 140 -22.01 9.50 5.04
C ASP A 140 -22.78 9.57 3.71
N LEU A 141 -22.41 10.51 2.84
CA LEU A 141 -22.96 10.60 1.48
C LEU A 141 -22.67 9.31 0.69
N LEU A 142 -21.43 8.84 0.69
CA LEU A 142 -21.05 7.64 -0.05
C LEU A 142 -21.77 6.40 0.49
N HIS A 143 -21.87 6.23 1.81
CA HIS A 143 -22.60 5.10 2.39
C HIS A 143 -24.09 5.10 2.04
N ARG A 144 -24.72 6.29 1.99
CA ARG A 144 -26.13 6.40 1.63
C ARG A 144 -26.37 6.11 0.15
N GLU A 145 -25.52 6.64 -0.72
CA GLU A 145 -25.74 6.60 -2.17
C GLU A 145 -25.15 5.35 -2.85
N LEU A 146 -24.17 4.70 -2.21
CA LEU A 146 -23.42 3.53 -2.71
C LEU A 146 -23.22 2.53 -1.55
N PRO A 147 -24.28 1.88 -1.03
CA PRO A 147 -24.22 1.07 0.19
C PRO A 147 -23.30 -0.16 0.11
N ASP A 148 -23.01 -0.65 -1.09
CA ASP A 148 -22.11 -1.79 -1.31
C ASP A 148 -20.62 -1.38 -1.41
N LEU A 149 -20.34 -0.07 -1.49
CA LEU A 149 -18.98 0.46 -1.59
C LEU A 149 -18.32 0.55 -0.21
N LYS A 150 -17.13 -0.06 -0.07
CA LYS A 150 -16.30 0.09 1.13
C LYS A 150 -15.53 1.40 1.08
N VAL A 151 -15.96 2.38 1.88
CA VAL A 151 -15.31 3.69 1.95
C VAL A 151 -14.04 3.62 2.80
N CYS A 152 -12.92 4.08 2.27
CA CYS A 152 -11.63 4.13 2.93
C CYS A 152 -11.16 5.59 3.05
N ALA A 153 -10.19 5.86 3.93
CA ALA A 153 -9.64 7.20 4.10
C ALA A 153 -8.12 7.18 4.24
N SER A 154 -7.45 8.23 3.77
CA SER A 154 -6.01 8.45 3.94
C SER A 154 -5.79 9.94 4.20
N LEU A 155 -5.89 10.33 5.46
CA LEU A 155 -5.99 11.74 5.85
C LEU A 155 -4.76 12.25 6.61
N GLY A 156 -3.72 11.43 6.75
CA GLY A 156 -2.54 11.76 7.55
C GLY A 156 -2.62 11.26 9.00
N MET A 157 -1.99 11.98 9.92
CA MET A 157 -1.90 11.63 11.34
C MET A 157 -3.20 12.01 12.06
N LEU A 158 -3.72 11.12 12.90
CA LEU A 158 -4.99 11.33 13.59
C LEU A 158 -4.83 11.50 15.09
N GLY A 159 -5.63 12.40 15.66
CA GLY A 159 -5.97 12.40 17.08
C GLY A 159 -6.91 11.26 17.44
N ASP A 160 -7.20 11.10 18.73
CA ASP A 160 -8.12 10.05 19.19
C ASP A 160 -9.57 10.35 18.78
N GLU A 161 -10.00 11.60 18.96
CA GLU A 161 -11.34 12.06 18.60
C GLU A 161 -11.62 11.88 17.09
N PRO A 162 -10.77 12.35 16.15
CA PRO A 162 -10.92 12.05 14.72
C PRO A 162 -10.95 10.54 14.38
N ALA A 163 -10.15 9.71 15.04
CA ALA A 163 -10.20 8.26 14.83
C ALA A 163 -11.53 7.66 15.30
N ALA A 164 -12.06 8.12 16.43
CA ALA A 164 -13.36 7.71 16.94
C ALA A 164 -14.50 8.13 16.01
N GLU A 165 -14.47 9.35 15.47
CA GLU A 165 -15.49 9.79 14.49
C GLU A 165 -15.44 8.95 13.22
N LEU A 166 -14.27 8.68 12.66
CA LEU A 166 -14.17 7.81 11.47
C LEU A 166 -14.76 6.42 11.70
N ALA A 167 -14.60 5.86 12.90
CA ALA A 167 -15.21 4.58 13.26
C ALA A 167 -16.74 4.69 13.31
N ARG A 168 -17.29 5.75 13.92
CA ARG A 168 -18.75 5.98 13.99
C ARG A 168 -19.38 6.22 12.62
N HIS A 169 -18.65 6.89 11.73
CA HIS A 169 -19.06 7.12 10.34
C HIS A 169 -18.80 5.91 9.43
N GLY A 170 -18.28 4.80 9.96
CA GLY A 170 -18.25 3.51 9.28
C GLY A 170 -17.12 3.33 8.27
N ILE A 171 -15.95 3.96 8.47
CA ILE A 171 -14.82 3.76 7.56
C ILE A 171 -14.40 2.28 7.51
N ALA A 172 -14.22 1.72 6.32
CA ALA A 172 -13.82 0.33 6.14
C ALA A 172 -12.32 0.13 6.39
N HIS A 173 -11.48 1.00 5.82
CA HIS A 173 -10.04 1.01 6.06
C HIS A 173 -9.49 2.42 6.18
N TYR A 174 -8.46 2.58 7.01
CA TYR A 174 -7.65 3.79 7.02
C TYR A 174 -6.22 3.51 6.54
N ASN A 175 -5.74 4.27 5.55
CA ASN A 175 -4.37 4.16 5.07
C ASN A 175 -3.42 5.12 5.81
N ILE A 176 -2.33 4.55 6.33
CA ILE A 176 -1.18 5.32 6.81
C ILE A 176 0.07 4.43 6.75
N ASN A 177 1.01 4.76 5.86
CA ASN A 177 2.22 3.94 5.63
C ASN A 177 3.35 4.33 6.58
N ILE A 178 4.14 3.36 7.06
CA ILE A 178 5.43 3.61 7.74
C ILE A 178 6.56 3.85 6.74
N GLN A 179 6.31 3.61 5.44
CA GLN A 179 7.19 3.91 4.30
C GLN A 179 8.44 3.04 4.19
N VAL A 180 9.24 2.93 5.25
CA VAL A 180 10.48 2.14 5.30
C VAL A 180 10.64 1.53 6.70
N ASP A 181 11.80 0.93 6.97
CA ASP A 181 12.18 0.53 8.33
C ASP A 181 12.08 1.72 9.29
N PRO A 182 11.43 1.58 10.47
CA PRO A 182 11.29 2.67 11.43
C PRO A 182 12.61 3.36 11.80
N GLY A 183 13.73 2.63 11.88
CA GLY A 183 15.05 3.16 12.21
C GLY A 183 15.68 4.01 11.09
N ARG A 184 15.16 3.94 9.86
CA ARG A 184 15.65 4.68 8.69
C ARG A 184 14.71 5.82 8.26
N TYR A 185 13.58 5.96 8.95
CA TYR A 185 12.51 6.87 8.55
C TYR A 185 12.96 8.33 8.43
N GLY A 186 13.64 8.86 9.45
CA GLY A 186 14.09 10.25 9.47
C GLY A 186 15.01 10.61 8.30
N GLU A 187 15.90 9.67 7.96
CA GLU A 187 16.89 9.82 6.89
C GLU A 187 16.26 9.68 5.50
N LEU A 188 15.46 8.64 5.28
CA LEU A 188 14.97 8.29 3.93
C LEU A 188 13.66 8.99 3.57
N ILE A 189 12.83 9.36 4.56
CA ILE A 189 11.45 9.80 4.33
C ILE A 189 11.22 11.26 4.66
N ALA A 190 11.22 11.63 5.94
CA ALA A 190 10.87 12.97 6.40
C ALA A 190 11.41 13.21 7.82
N ASP A 191 11.68 14.46 8.15
CA ASP A 191 12.03 14.91 9.51
C ASP A 191 11.01 15.90 10.12
N THR A 192 10.05 16.37 9.33
CA THR A 192 8.90 17.19 9.79
C THR A 192 7.91 16.42 10.66
N HIS A 193 7.91 15.09 10.55
CA HIS A 193 7.12 14.19 11.37
C HIS A 193 7.86 12.85 11.55
N SER A 194 7.63 12.20 12.68
CA SER A 194 8.27 10.93 13.04
C SER A 194 7.49 9.72 12.54
N VAL A 195 8.15 8.56 12.50
CA VAL A 195 7.46 7.26 12.31
C VAL A 195 6.58 6.92 13.51
N ASP A 196 6.94 7.36 14.71
CA ASP A 196 6.20 7.09 15.94
C ASP A 196 4.82 7.75 15.92
N GLU A 197 4.67 8.95 15.37
CA GLU A 197 3.37 9.60 15.20
C GLU A 197 2.46 8.82 14.23
N ARG A 198 3.04 8.21 13.21
CA ARG A 198 2.31 7.32 12.28
C ARG A 198 1.89 6.04 13.01
N ILE A 199 2.79 5.44 13.79
CA ILE A 199 2.49 4.26 14.60
C ILE A 199 1.41 4.55 15.65
N ASP A 200 1.43 5.72 16.28
CA ASP A 200 0.41 6.12 17.24
C ASP A 200 -0.96 6.31 16.59
N THR A 201 -0.98 6.81 15.36
CA THR A 201 -2.22 6.87 14.56
C THR A 201 -2.74 5.46 14.28
N ILE A 202 -1.87 4.51 13.91
CA ILE A 202 -2.24 3.09 13.71
C ILE A 202 -2.83 2.48 14.98
N ARG A 203 -2.21 2.73 16.15
CA ARG A 203 -2.71 2.26 17.44
C ARG A 203 -4.10 2.82 17.78
N ARG A 204 -4.32 4.13 17.55
CA ARG A 204 -5.63 4.77 17.76
C ARG A 204 -6.70 4.17 16.85
N LEU A 205 -6.41 4.02 15.56
CA LEU A 205 -7.32 3.41 14.59
C LEU A 205 -7.75 1.99 15.04
N ARG A 206 -6.78 1.17 15.45
CA ARG A 206 -7.07 -0.19 15.95
C ARG A 206 -7.86 -0.19 17.26
N ALA A 207 -7.58 0.75 18.17
CA ALA A 207 -8.34 0.89 19.41
C ALA A 207 -9.84 1.21 19.15
N HIS A 208 -10.14 1.89 18.05
CA HIS A 208 -11.51 2.16 17.59
C HIS A 208 -12.05 1.12 16.59
N GLY A 209 -11.37 -0.02 16.43
CA GLY A 209 -11.83 -1.13 15.57
C GLY A 209 -11.69 -0.88 14.07
N ILE A 210 -10.95 0.15 13.64
CA ILE A 210 -10.73 0.44 12.23
C ILE A 210 -9.63 -0.45 11.67
N ALA A 211 -9.90 -1.14 10.55
CA ALA A 211 -8.90 -1.91 9.84
C ALA A 211 -7.85 -1.00 9.20
N VAL A 212 -6.57 -1.35 9.36
CA VAL A 212 -5.45 -0.49 8.92
C VAL A 212 -4.83 -1.00 7.64
N CYS A 213 -4.67 -0.10 6.68
CA CYS A 213 -3.89 -0.28 5.46
C CYS A 213 -2.52 0.41 5.64
N CYS A 214 -1.44 -0.33 5.84
CA CYS A 214 -0.13 0.24 6.12
C CYS A 214 0.97 -0.59 5.48
N GLY A 215 1.87 0.07 4.77
CA GLY A 215 3.02 -0.57 4.14
C GLY A 215 4.13 0.44 3.87
N GLY A 216 4.75 0.36 2.70
CA GLY A 216 5.86 1.24 2.37
C GLY A 216 6.28 1.29 0.91
N ILE A 217 7.50 1.82 0.68
CA ILE A 217 8.05 2.17 -0.62
C ILE A 217 9.40 1.47 -0.79
N ILE A 218 9.55 0.80 -1.92
CA ILE A 218 10.77 0.12 -2.35
C ILE A 218 11.53 1.06 -3.30
N GLY A 219 12.78 1.36 -3.00
CA GLY A 219 13.67 2.18 -3.84
C GLY A 219 13.94 3.58 -3.33
N THR A 220 13.63 3.89 -2.08
CA THR A 220 13.92 5.18 -1.42
C THR A 220 15.40 5.35 -1.02
N GLY A 221 16.23 4.34 -1.27
CA GLY A 221 17.61 4.25 -0.78
C GLY A 221 17.78 3.20 0.33
N GLU A 222 16.71 2.49 0.67
CA GLU A 222 16.75 1.42 1.66
C GLU A 222 17.41 0.15 1.11
N THR A 223 18.08 -0.60 2.00
CA THR A 223 18.64 -1.91 1.70
C THR A 223 17.57 -3.01 1.78
N MET A 224 17.82 -4.18 1.19
CA MET A 224 16.94 -5.36 1.36
C MET A 224 16.68 -5.69 2.84
N GLN A 225 17.71 -5.57 3.71
CA GLN A 225 17.54 -5.84 5.13
C GLN A 225 16.59 -4.84 5.81
N GLU A 226 16.58 -3.58 5.36
CA GLU A 226 15.66 -2.56 5.85
C GLU A 226 14.24 -2.78 5.32
N ARG A 227 14.07 -3.29 4.08
CA ARG A 227 12.75 -3.74 3.61
C ARG A 227 12.21 -4.86 4.48
N ILE A 228 13.05 -5.81 4.87
CA ILE A 228 12.69 -6.88 5.80
C ILE A 228 12.32 -6.29 7.17
N GLY A 229 13.11 -5.34 7.68
CA GLY A 229 12.80 -4.62 8.92
C GLY A 229 11.42 -3.95 8.90
N MET A 230 11.09 -3.26 7.80
CA MET A 230 9.74 -2.74 7.54
C MET A 230 8.68 -3.85 7.56
N ILE A 231 8.87 -4.95 6.83
CA ILE A 231 7.92 -6.07 6.76
C ILE A 231 7.59 -6.63 8.15
N PHE A 232 8.60 -6.79 9.03
CA PHE A 232 8.40 -7.27 10.39
C PHE A 232 7.84 -6.20 11.33
N ALA A 233 8.11 -4.91 11.08
CA ALA A 233 7.44 -3.82 11.78
C ALA A 233 5.93 -3.84 11.51
N LEU A 234 5.51 -4.04 10.26
CA LEU A 234 4.09 -4.18 9.90
C LEU A 234 3.42 -5.38 10.60
N GLN A 235 4.15 -6.46 10.82
CA GLN A 235 3.64 -7.64 11.54
C GLN A 235 3.33 -7.30 13.00
N LYS A 236 4.22 -6.55 13.68
CA LYS A 236 4.00 -6.09 15.05
C LYS A 236 2.82 -5.11 15.17
N LEU A 237 2.55 -4.34 14.11
CA LEU A 237 1.44 -3.40 14.06
C LEU A 237 0.08 -4.08 13.81
N ASP A 238 0.09 -5.36 13.39
CA ASP A 238 -1.09 -6.17 13.02
C ASP A 238 -2.06 -5.40 12.09
N VAL A 239 -1.52 -5.07 10.92
CA VAL A 239 -2.22 -4.37 9.84
C VAL A 239 -3.06 -5.38 9.03
N THR A 240 -4.11 -4.90 8.37
CA THR A 240 -5.02 -5.74 7.55
C THR A 240 -4.58 -5.81 6.10
N VAL A 241 -4.16 -4.66 5.55
CA VAL A 241 -3.74 -4.50 4.15
C VAL A 241 -2.34 -3.91 4.11
N ILE A 242 -1.45 -4.51 3.33
CA ILE A 242 -0.05 -4.11 3.18
C ILE A 242 0.16 -3.58 1.75
N PRO A 243 0.04 -2.26 1.52
CA PRO A 243 0.44 -1.64 0.27
C PRO A 243 1.97 -1.59 0.15
N LEU A 244 2.51 -2.28 -0.85
CA LEU A 244 3.88 -2.10 -1.29
C LEU A 244 3.89 -1.23 -2.55
N ASN A 245 4.66 -0.15 -2.50
CA ASN A 245 4.89 0.75 -3.61
C ASN A 245 6.30 0.54 -4.12
N VAL A 246 6.50 0.72 -5.41
CA VAL A 246 7.84 0.93 -5.98
C VAL A 246 7.98 2.43 -6.21
N LEU A 247 9.10 3.00 -5.76
CA LEU A 247 9.36 4.43 -5.90
C LEU A 247 9.18 4.83 -7.37
N VAL A 248 8.33 5.82 -7.59
CA VAL A 248 8.25 6.55 -8.86
C VAL A 248 9.05 7.83 -8.64
N PRO A 249 10.24 7.99 -9.25
CA PRO A 249 10.97 9.24 -9.21
C PRO A 249 10.12 10.33 -9.86
N ILE A 250 9.93 11.45 -9.17
CA ILE A 250 9.15 12.59 -9.67
C ILE A 250 10.06 13.80 -9.70
N ASP A 251 10.12 14.47 -10.85
CA ASP A 251 10.86 15.71 -11.07
C ASP A 251 10.46 16.77 -10.01
N GLY A 252 11.45 17.44 -9.47
CA GLY A 252 11.32 18.42 -8.39
C GLY A 252 11.28 17.83 -6.98
N THR A 253 11.42 16.51 -6.82
CA THR A 253 11.56 15.87 -5.50
C THR A 253 13.02 15.50 -5.22
N PRO A 254 13.45 15.43 -3.94
CA PRO A 254 14.78 14.95 -3.59
C PRO A 254 15.16 13.56 -4.16
N LEU A 255 14.17 12.76 -4.57
CA LEU A 255 14.37 11.43 -5.15
C LEU A 255 14.14 11.38 -6.67
N GLU A 256 14.09 12.51 -7.36
CA GLU A 256 13.88 12.58 -8.82
C GLU A 256 14.91 11.78 -9.64
N GLY A 257 16.16 11.71 -9.15
CA GLY A 257 17.26 10.97 -9.79
C GLY A 257 17.51 9.59 -9.20
N ALA A 258 16.61 9.06 -8.37
CA ALA A 258 16.83 7.78 -7.70
C ALA A 258 16.97 6.62 -8.71
N ALA A 259 17.99 5.79 -8.52
CA ALA A 259 18.22 4.63 -9.36
C ALA A 259 17.10 3.58 -9.14
N PRO A 260 16.56 2.99 -10.23
CA PRO A 260 15.52 1.97 -10.10
C PRO A 260 16.08 0.71 -9.43
N VAL A 261 15.29 0.12 -8.53
CA VAL A 261 15.57 -1.20 -7.96
C VAL A 261 15.34 -2.27 -9.04
N SER A 262 16.21 -3.29 -9.09
CA SER A 262 16.06 -4.36 -10.08
C SER A 262 14.73 -5.11 -9.89
N VAL A 263 14.14 -5.57 -10.99
CA VAL A 263 12.90 -6.38 -10.98
C VAL A 263 13.02 -7.61 -10.06
N PRO A 264 14.12 -8.39 -10.09
CA PRO A 264 14.30 -9.52 -9.16
C PRO A 264 14.29 -9.10 -7.68
N GLU A 265 14.92 -7.98 -7.32
CA GLU A 265 14.93 -7.46 -5.95
C GLU A 265 13.54 -7.04 -5.47
N ILE A 266 12.75 -6.41 -6.35
CA ILE A 266 11.35 -6.05 -6.04
C ILE A 266 10.51 -7.31 -5.87
N ALA A 267 10.59 -8.27 -6.80
CA ALA A 267 9.86 -9.53 -6.72
C ALA A 267 10.22 -10.33 -5.46
N LYS A 268 11.51 -10.37 -5.09
CA LYS A 268 12.00 -10.98 -3.85
C LYS A 268 11.38 -10.30 -2.62
N THR A 269 11.29 -8.98 -2.60
CA THR A 269 10.66 -8.22 -1.50
C THR A 269 9.18 -8.59 -1.34
N PHE A 270 8.43 -8.67 -2.44
CA PHE A 270 7.02 -9.10 -2.42
C PHE A 270 6.87 -10.54 -1.91
N ALA A 271 7.71 -11.44 -2.37
CA ALA A 271 7.68 -12.84 -1.97
C ALA A 271 7.99 -13.01 -0.48
N ILE A 272 9.02 -12.34 0.04
CA ILE A 272 9.33 -12.34 1.47
C ILE A 272 8.17 -11.74 2.28
N CYS A 273 7.55 -10.65 1.80
CA CYS A 273 6.38 -10.05 2.46
C CYS A 273 5.23 -11.06 2.57
N ARG A 274 4.90 -11.80 1.50
CA ARG A 274 3.89 -12.86 1.54
C ARG A 274 4.24 -13.97 2.53
N LEU A 275 5.49 -14.40 2.58
CA LEU A 275 5.91 -15.44 3.52
C LEU A 275 5.90 -14.98 4.98
N ALA A 276 6.11 -13.69 5.23
CA ALA A 276 5.98 -13.09 6.57
C ALA A 276 4.51 -12.74 6.92
N HIS A 277 3.63 -12.64 5.93
CA HIS A 277 2.22 -12.29 6.09
C HIS A 277 1.29 -13.21 5.26
N PRO A 278 1.22 -14.52 5.56
CA PRO A 278 0.61 -15.52 4.69
C PRO A 278 -0.85 -15.22 4.33
N SER A 279 -1.62 -14.69 5.28
CA SER A 279 -3.07 -14.44 5.16
C SER A 279 -3.47 -13.00 4.87
N LYS A 280 -2.54 -12.04 4.84
CA LYS A 280 -2.88 -10.61 4.69
C LYS A 280 -3.12 -10.25 3.22
N ILE A 281 -3.82 -9.13 2.99
CA ILE A 281 -3.89 -8.54 1.65
C ILE A 281 -2.59 -7.80 1.39
N ILE A 282 -1.85 -8.19 0.36
CA ILE A 282 -0.65 -7.48 -0.11
C ILE A 282 -1.02 -6.80 -1.42
N LYS A 283 -1.01 -5.47 -1.39
CA LYS A 283 -1.45 -4.63 -2.50
C LYS A 283 -0.24 -4.06 -3.22
N PHE A 284 -0.14 -4.25 -4.53
CA PHE A 284 0.77 -3.45 -5.35
C PHE A 284 0.10 -2.11 -5.66
N ALA A 285 0.64 -1.02 -5.12
CA ALA A 285 0.12 0.33 -5.32
C ALA A 285 0.99 1.09 -6.34
N ALA A 286 1.71 2.15 -5.95
CA ALA A 286 2.45 2.98 -6.91
C ALA A 286 3.61 2.22 -7.59
N GLY A 287 3.88 2.58 -8.85
CA GLY A 287 4.97 2.01 -9.65
C GLY A 287 4.57 0.86 -10.57
N ARG A 288 3.27 0.50 -10.63
CA ARG A 288 2.75 -0.60 -11.48
C ARG A 288 2.99 -0.39 -12.96
N GLU A 289 2.51 0.73 -13.46
CA GLU A 289 2.45 1.05 -14.89
C GLU A 289 3.64 1.90 -15.34
N THR A 290 4.28 2.60 -14.40
CA THR A 290 5.43 3.48 -14.70
C THR A 290 6.77 2.74 -14.59
N VAL A 291 6.99 2.00 -13.50
CA VAL A 291 8.29 1.37 -13.21
C VAL A 291 8.28 -0.11 -13.58
N MET A 292 7.31 -0.86 -13.06
CA MET A 292 7.25 -2.31 -13.28
C MET A 292 6.71 -2.69 -14.66
N LYS A 293 5.82 -1.88 -15.26
CA LYS A 293 5.29 -2.07 -16.62
C LYS A 293 4.84 -3.52 -16.86
N ASP A 294 5.55 -4.25 -17.72
CA ASP A 294 5.28 -5.63 -18.11
C ASP A 294 5.48 -6.62 -16.95
N PHE A 295 6.31 -6.27 -15.96
CA PHE A 295 6.60 -7.08 -14.78
C PHE A 295 5.56 -6.93 -13.66
N GLN A 296 4.50 -6.13 -13.81
CA GLN A 296 3.48 -6.04 -12.76
C GLN A 296 2.81 -7.40 -12.48
N GLY A 297 2.63 -8.23 -13.51
CA GLY A 297 2.10 -9.58 -13.37
C GLY A 297 3.00 -10.48 -12.52
N LEU A 298 4.33 -10.30 -12.65
CA LEU A 298 5.30 -11.01 -11.81
C LEU A 298 5.08 -10.69 -10.33
N LEU A 299 4.76 -9.45 -9.96
CA LEU A 299 4.53 -9.10 -8.55
C LEU A 299 3.22 -9.66 -8.00
N MET A 300 2.19 -9.79 -8.84
CA MET A 300 0.96 -10.52 -8.49
C MET A 300 1.22 -12.01 -8.24
N LEU A 301 2.15 -12.60 -8.99
CA LEU A 301 2.60 -13.97 -8.76
C LEU A 301 3.61 -14.08 -7.61
N ALA A 302 4.34 -13.01 -7.29
CA ALA A 302 5.24 -12.93 -6.14
C ALA A 302 4.51 -12.77 -4.79
N GLY A 303 3.19 -12.94 -4.76
CA GLY A 303 2.41 -12.96 -3.53
C GLY A 303 1.50 -11.76 -3.31
N ALA A 304 1.49 -10.75 -4.19
CA ALA A 304 0.43 -9.73 -4.14
C ALA A 304 -0.93 -10.33 -4.52
N ASN A 305 -1.98 -9.91 -3.83
CA ASN A 305 -3.36 -10.28 -4.08
C ASN A 305 -4.29 -9.06 -4.07
N GLY A 306 -3.74 -7.86 -4.26
CA GLY A 306 -4.48 -6.64 -4.48
C GLY A 306 -3.70 -5.63 -5.32
N PHE A 307 -4.41 -4.65 -5.89
CA PHE A 307 -3.78 -3.49 -6.53
C PHE A 307 -4.63 -2.23 -6.43
N LEU A 308 -3.99 -1.07 -6.59
CA LEU A 308 -4.68 0.21 -6.80
C LEU A 308 -5.00 0.39 -8.29
N THR A 309 -6.26 0.67 -8.65
CA THR A 309 -6.72 0.86 -10.04
C THR A 309 -7.31 2.25 -10.28
N GLY A 310 -7.32 2.72 -11.52
CA GLY A 310 -7.95 3.99 -11.92
C GLY A 310 -7.12 5.26 -11.66
N GLY A 311 -5.92 5.16 -11.09
CA GLY A 311 -5.01 6.31 -10.89
C GLY A 311 -4.37 6.41 -9.50
N TYR A 312 -3.40 7.32 -9.39
CA TYR A 312 -2.80 7.76 -8.11
C TYR A 312 -3.11 9.24 -7.86
N LEU A 313 -2.50 9.81 -6.83
CA LEU A 313 -2.77 11.18 -6.40
C LEU A 313 -2.31 12.24 -7.42
N THR A 314 -1.10 12.08 -7.94
CA THR A 314 -0.43 13.05 -8.84
C THR A 314 0.12 12.39 -10.10
N THR A 315 -0.10 11.08 -10.26
CA THR A 315 0.44 10.31 -11.38
C THR A 315 -0.67 9.48 -11.99
N ARG A 316 -0.66 9.37 -13.32
CA ARG A 316 -1.63 8.54 -14.04
C ARG A 316 -1.41 7.06 -13.70
N GLY A 317 -2.51 6.34 -13.48
CA GLY A 317 -2.50 4.89 -13.31
C GLY A 317 -2.85 4.16 -14.59
N ARG A 318 -2.88 2.83 -14.49
CA ARG A 318 -3.38 1.97 -15.56
C ARG A 318 -4.90 2.12 -15.72
N ASP A 319 -5.35 1.97 -16.95
CA ASP A 319 -6.78 1.90 -17.29
C ASP A 319 -7.45 0.70 -16.59
N MET A 320 -8.70 0.88 -16.15
CA MET A 320 -9.42 -0.12 -15.36
C MET A 320 -9.81 -1.36 -16.15
N GLU A 321 -10.08 -1.24 -17.45
CA GLU A 321 -10.33 -2.41 -18.31
C GLU A 321 -9.06 -3.26 -18.44
N ALA A 322 -7.90 -2.61 -18.62
CA ALA A 322 -6.63 -3.30 -18.65
C ALA A 322 -6.30 -4.00 -17.31
N ASP A 323 -6.71 -3.40 -16.18
CA ASP A 323 -6.59 -4.02 -14.86
C ASP A 323 -7.55 -5.19 -14.65
N ARG A 324 -8.78 -5.11 -15.16
CA ARG A 324 -9.74 -6.22 -15.17
C ARG A 324 -9.20 -7.41 -15.97
N GLN A 325 -8.62 -7.14 -17.14
CA GLN A 325 -7.97 -8.17 -17.96
C GLN A 325 -6.78 -8.80 -17.23
N LEU A 326 -5.92 -7.98 -16.60
CA LEU A 326 -4.82 -8.49 -15.78
C LEU A 326 -5.35 -9.38 -14.66
N ALA A 327 -6.34 -8.93 -13.89
CA ALA A 327 -6.94 -9.72 -12.81
C ALA A 327 -7.48 -11.06 -13.31
N GLY A 328 -8.16 -11.06 -14.46
CA GLY A 328 -8.64 -12.28 -15.12
C GLY A 328 -7.52 -13.25 -15.52
N GLN A 329 -6.37 -12.75 -15.99
CA GLN A 329 -5.21 -13.61 -16.27
C GLN A 329 -4.56 -14.14 -14.99
N ILE A 330 -4.40 -13.30 -13.97
CA ILE A 330 -3.81 -13.70 -12.68
C ILE A 330 -4.65 -14.78 -12.00
N ALA A 331 -5.98 -14.71 -12.08
CA ALA A 331 -6.88 -15.70 -11.51
C ALA A 331 -6.67 -17.12 -12.07
N ARG A 332 -6.06 -17.27 -13.25
CA ARG A 332 -5.74 -18.58 -13.85
C ARG A 332 -4.54 -19.28 -13.20
N PHE A 333 -3.79 -18.58 -12.37
CA PHE A 333 -2.67 -19.11 -11.58
C PHE A 333 -3.06 -19.45 -10.14
N SER A 334 -4.35 -19.30 -9.79
CA SER A 334 -4.91 -19.57 -8.47
C SER A 334 -5.34 -21.02 -8.31
#